data_AF-A0A6A5S4S0-F1
#
_entry.id   AF-A0A6A5S4S0-F1
#
_cell.length_a   1.000
_cell.length_b   1.000
_cell.length_c   1.000
_cell.angle_alpha   90.00
_cell.angle_beta   90.00
_cell.angle_gamma   90.00
#
_symmetry.space_group_name_H-M   'P 1'
#
loop_
_entity.id
_entity.type
_entity.pdbx_description
1 polymer ?
#
loop_
_entity_poly.entity_id
_entity_poly.type
_entity_poly.pdbx_seq_one_letter_code
_entity_poly.pdbx_strand_id
1 'polypeptide(L)'
;MTHDLILKSFQATGVWPMDADPVLQRFNNGPQQQDDEPGIGEQGDGDTWPQLRKIFDAAVADKAKFEAKRLSQGLHSLQVNNELLQLQNAELHAKINLIKKRLTKSTTLTTQEGDNWHGGAVFYSPRKLASARARKAAELDEAAELQLKKTRDREARAAEAAHKKQNQEAAKVAQQQARIKRDREQKQRAEERAAERALKKQQQQAATT
;
A
#
# COMPACT_ATOMS: atom_id res chain seq x y z
N MET A 1 -1.05 -31.03 -26.71
CA MET A 1 -1.48 -31.40 -28.08
C MET A 1 -0.29 -31.09 -28.97
N THR A 2 0.23 -32.05 -29.74
CA THR A 2 1.49 -31.84 -30.50
C THR A 2 1.22 -31.25 -31.88
N HIS A 3 2.16 -30.44 -32.37
CA HIS A 3 2.12 -29.78 -33.68
C HIS A 3 1.77 -30.74 -34.84
N ASP A 4 2.36 -31.93 -34.82
CA ASP A 4 2.16 -32.97 -35.85
C ASP A 4 0.72 -33.50 -35.90
N LEU A 5 0.04 -33.60 -34.74
CA LEU A 5 -1.35 -34.05 -34.67
C LEU A 5 -2.31 -32.99 -35.26
N ILE A 6 -1.99 -31.71 -35.08
CA ILE A 6 -2.76 -30.59 -35.62
C ILE A 6 -2.63 -30.53 -37.13
N LEU A 7 -1.41 -30.68 -37.67
CA LEU A 7 -1.19 -30.74 -39.12
C LEU A 7 -1.92 -31.92 -39.78
N LYS A 8 -1.88 -33.11 -39.15
CA LYS A 8 -2.65 -34.28 -39.61
C LYS A 8 -4.16 -34.03 -39.61
N SER A 9 -4.67 -33.25 -38.66
CA SER A 9 -6.10 -32.89 -38.62
C SER A 9 -6.52 -31.95 -39.76
N PHE A 10 -5.67 -31.00 -40.16
CA PHE A 10 -5.92 -30.16 -41.34
C PHE A 10 -5.92 -30.98 -42.62
N GLN A 11 -4.97 -31.91 -42.75
CA GLN A 11 -4.90 -32.82 -43.89
C GLN A 11 -6.13 -33.74 -43.98
N ALA A 12 -6.59 -34.28 -42.85
CA ALA A 12 -7.75 -35.18 -42.81
C ALA A 12 -9.08 -34.45 -43.08
N THR A 13 -9.19 -33.19 -42.68
CA THR A 13 -10.43 -32.40 -42.84
C THR A 13 -10.45 -31.54 -44.10
N GLY A 14 -9.32 -31.41 -44.80
CA GLY A 14 -9.17 -30.54 -45.97
C GLY A 14 -9.23 -29.04 -45.66
N VAL A 15 -9.31 -28.67 -44.38
CA VAL A 15 -9.33 -27.27 -43.94
C VAL A 15 -7.89 -26.83 -43.75
N TRP A 16 -7.32 -26.22 -44.79
CA TRP A 16 -5.98 -25.63 -44.75
C TRP A 16 -6.12 -24.10 -44.59
N PRO A 17 -5.81 -23.53 -43.40
CA PRO A 17 -5.75 -22.09 -43.25
C PRO A 17 -4.59 -21.55 -44.09
N MET A 18 -4.81 -20.45 -44.80
CA MET A 18 -3.78 -19.87 -45.68
C MET A 18 -2.45 -19.60 -44.97
N ASP A 19 -2.51 -19.33 -43.65
CA ASP A 19 -1.38 -19.43 -42.71
C ASP A 19 -1.74 -20.36 -41.54
N ALA A 20 -1.02 -21.47 -41.38
CA ALA A 20 -1.21 -22.40 -40.28
C ALA A 20 -0.49 -21.96 -38.99
N ASP A 21 0.55 -21.13 -39.11
CA ASP A 21 1.40 -20.69 -38.00
C ASP A 21 0.64 -20.02 -36.85
N PRO A 22 -0.35 -19.14 -37.08
CA PRO A 22 -1.13 -18.54 -35.99
C PRO A 22 -1.93 -19.56 -35.18
N VAL A 23 -2.36 -20.67 -35.81
CA VAL A 23 -3.08 -21.74 -35.12
C VAL A 23 -2.09 -22.62 -34.35
N LEU A 24 -0.96 -22.95 -34.97
CA LEU A 24 0.09 -23.76 -34.36
C LEU A 24 0.69 -23.05 -33.14
N GLN A 25 0.90 -21.73 -33.19
CA GLN A 25 1.37 -20.91 -32.06
C GLN A 25 0.41 -20.93 -30.86
N ARG A 26 -0.90 -20.97 -31.08
CA ARG A 26 -1.90 -21.02 -29.98
C ARG A 26 -1.85 -22.32 -29.20
N PHE A 27 -1.49 -23.42 -29.86
CA PHE A 27 -1.40 -24.75 -29.25
C PHE A 27 0.03 -25.14 -28.85
N ASN A 28 1.04 -24.36 -29.28
CA ASN A 28 2.42 -24.44 -28.80
C ASN A 28 2.64 -23.82 -27.41
N ASN A 29 1.56 -23.37 -26.77
CA ASN A 29 1.56 -23.14 -25.33
C ASN A 29 1.62 -24.51 -24.62
N GLY A 30 2.83 -25.08 -24.54
CA GLY A 30 3.18 -25.88 -23.36
C GLY A 30 2.84 -25.07 -22.10
N PRO A 31 2.62 -25.71 -20.93
CA PRO A 31 2.36 -24.96 -19.70
C PRO A 31 3.39 -23.85 -19.67
N GLN A 32 2.88 -22.60 -19.68
CA GLN A 32 3.67 -21.39 -19.69
C GLN A 32 4.88 -21.67 -18.81
N GLN A 33 6.03 -21.88 -19.47
CA GLN A 33 7.31 -21.89 -18.83
C GLN A 33 7.31 -20.53 -18.17
N GLN A 34 7.04 -20.55 -16.86
CA GLN A 34 7.20 -19.41 -15.99
C GLN A 34 8.55 -18.85 -16.40
N ASP A 35 8.59 -17.55 -16.67
CA ASP A 35 9.79 -16.86 -17.08
C ASP A 35 10.98 -17.44 -16.32
N ASP A 36 11.80 -18.25 -17.01
CA ASP A 36 13.13 -18.64 -16.59
C ASP A 36 14.00 -17.37 -16.77
N GLU A 37 13.63 -16.31 -16.07
CA GLU A 37 14.63 -15.44 -15.47
C GLU A 37 15.55 -16.40 -14.70
N PRO A 38 16.88 -16.36 -14.94
CA PRO A 38 17.80 -17.21 -14.21
C PRO A 38 17.53 -16.95 -12.75
N GLY A 39 16.97 -17.97 -12.09
CA GLY A 39 16.46 -17.86 -10.74
C GLY A 39 17.44 -17.06 -9.91
N ILE A 40 17.01 -15.87 -9.48
CA ILE A 40 17.25 -15.48 -8.09
C ILE A 40 16.77 -16.72 -7.36
N GLY A 41 17.72 -17.52 -6.88
CA GLY A 41 17.52 -18.95 -6.73
C GLY A 41 16.19 -19.27 -6.05
N GLU A 42 15.73 -20.50 -6.26
CA GLU A 42 15.11 -21.25 -5.17
C GLU A 42 16.03 -21.17 -3.94
N GLN A 43 15.94 -20.05 -3.26
CA GLN A 43 16.50 -19.68 -1.99
C GLN A 43 15.29 -19.15 -1.21
N GLY A 44 14.22 -19.95 -1.26
CA GLY A 44 12.90 -19.63 -0.75
C GLY A 44 12.09 -20.88 -0.41
N ASP A 45 12.62 -22.08 -0.71
CA ASP A 45 12.14 -23.33 -0.15
C ASP A 45 13.24 -23.91 0.75
N GLY A 46 13.24 -23.52 2.03
CA GLY A 46 14.12 -24.13 3.03
C GLY A 46 15.39 -23.35 3.37
N ASP A 47 15.23 -22.15 3.94
CA ASP A 47 15.92 -21.85 5.20
C ASP A 47 14.97 -22.28 6.33
N THR A 48 14.58 -23.56 6.34
CA THR A 48 13.75 -24.08 7.43
C THR A 48 14.52 -23.78 8.71
N TRP A 49 13.86 -23.27 9.75
CA TRP A 49 14.50 -22.97 11.04
C TRP A 49 15.59 -23.98 11.48
N PRO A 50 15.46 -25.31 11.26
CA PRO A 50 16.55 -26.28 11.44
C PRO A 50 17.85 -26.01 10.66
N GLN A 51 17.84 -25.57 9.40
CA GLN A 51 19.04 -25.21 8.63
C GLN A 51 19.68 -23.93 9.16
N LEU A 52 18.89 -22.87 9.37
CA LEU A 52 19.36 -21.64 10.00
C LEU A 52 19.95 -21.91 11.39
N ARG A 53 19.33 -22.82 12.14
CA ARG A 53 19.82 -23.25 13.44
C ARG A 53 21.12 -24.04 13.34
N LYS A 54 21.29 -24.92 12.34
CA LYS A 54 22.57 -25.60 12.09
C LYS A 54 23.69 -24.60 11.77
N ILE A 55 23.41 -23.59 10.95
CA ILE A 55 24.37 -22.52 10.62
C ILE A 55 24.71 -21.71 11.87
N PHE A 56 23.69 -21.32 12.64
CA PHE A 56 23.86 -20.61 13.91
C PHE A 56 24.69 -21.43 14.92
N ASP A 57 24.39 -22.73 15.05
CA ASP A 57 25.06 -23.65 15.97
C ASP A 57 26.52 -23.94 15.55
N ALA A 58 26.86 -23.79 14.27
CA ALA A 58 28.21 -23.90 13.75
C ALA A 58 29.00 -22.59 13.91
N ALA A 59 28.35 -21.44 13.78
CA ALA A 59 28.98 -20.12 13.91
C ALA A 59 29.19 -19.68 15.37
N VAL A 60 28.31 -20.10 16.28
CA VAL A 60 28.35 -19.69 17.69
C VAL A 60 28.93 -20.79 18.57
N ALA A 61 30.17 -20.59 19.02
CA ALA A 61 30.87 -21.54 19.89
C ALA A 61 30.18 -21.69 21.27
N ASP A 62 29.77 -20.58 21.89
CA ASP A 62 29.14 -20.55 23.22
C ASP A 62 27.62 -20.32 23.15
N LYS A 63 26.89 -21.40 22.92
CA LYS A 63 25.42 -21.41 22.76
C LYS A 63 24.68 -21.06 24.04
N ALA A 64 25.31 -21.30 25.19
CA ALA A 64 24.71 -21.07 26.51
C ALA A 64 24.71 -19.59 26.92
N LYS A 65 25.54 -18.75 26.27
CA LYS A 65 25.59 -17.30 26.54
C LYS A 65 24.23 -16.66 26.27
N PHE A 66 23.85 -15.73 27.13
CA PHE A 66 22.57 -15.02 27.04
C PHE A 66 22.39 -14.33 25.67
N GLU A 67 23.46 -13.70 25.16
CA GLU A 67 23.45 -13.04 23.84
C GLU A 67 23.19 -14.01 22.69
N ALA A 68 23.76 -15.23 22.74
CA ALA A 68 23.51 -16.25 21.74
C ALA A 68 22.04 -16.70 21.74
N LYS A 69 21.46 -16.92 22.93
CA LYS A 69 20.04 -17.28 23.05
C LYS A 69 19.14 -16.16 22.54
N ARG A 70 19.43 -14.91 22.90
CA ARG A 70 18.69 -13.73 22.42
C ARG A 70 18.75 -13.61 20.89
N LEU A 71 19.93 -13.83 20.30
CA LEU A 71 20.11 -13.82 18.85
C LEU A 71 19.32 -14.95 18.18
N SER A 72 19.35 -16.17 18.72
CA SER A 72 18.58 -17.30 18.18
C SER A 72 17.07 -17.05 18.21
N GLN A 73 16.55 -16.45 19.29
CA GLN A 73 15.14 -16.11 19.42
C GLN A 73 14.73 -15.01 18.44
N GLY A 74 15.59 -14.01 18.26
CA GLY A 74 15.40 -12.95 17.27
C GLY A 74 15.36 -13.53 15.84
N LEU A 75 16.29 -14.42 15.51
CA LEU A 75 16.35 -15.08 14.21
C LEU A 75 15.11 -15.93 13.93
N HIS A 76 14.63 -16.69 14.93
CA HIS A 76 13.39 -17.44 14.82
C HIS A 76 12.16 -16.54 14.64
N SER A 77 12.06 -15.45 15.39
CA SER A 77 10.98 -14.47 15.25
C SER A 77 10.95 -13.85 13.85
N LEU A 78 12.11 -13.46 13.32
CA LEU A 78 12.22 -12.92 11.96
C LEU A 78 11.81 -13.94 10.90
N GLN A 79 12.20 -15.21 11.06
CA GLN A 79 11.80 -16.28 10.17
C GLN A 79 10.27 -16.46 10.13
N VAL A 80 9.65 -16.59 11.31
CA VAL A 80 8.18 -16.73 11.42
C VAL A 80 7.46 -15.52 10.81
N ASN A 81 7.98 -14.31 11.02
CA ASN A 81 7.41 -13.11 10.42
C ASN A 81 7.55 -13.10 8.89
N ASN A 82 8.68 -13.57 8.36
CA ASN A 82 8.87 -13.66 6.91
C ASN A 82 7.89 -14.67 6.30
N GLU A 83 7.76 -15.86 6.89
CA GLU A 83 6.78 -16.87 6.45
C GLU A 83 5.35 -16.32 6.48
N LEU A 84 4.96 -15.61 7.55
CA LEU A 84 3.65 -14.97 7.63
C LEU A 84 3.44 -13.93 6.53
N LEU A 85 4.46 -13.11 6.23
CA LEU A 85 4.41 -12.13 5.15
C LEU A 85 4.31 -12.79 3.78
N GLN A 86 5.03 -13.88 3.54
CA GLN A 86 4.95 -14.63 2.28
C GLN A 86 3.56 -15.23 2.07
N LEU A 87 2.97 -15.82 3.12
CA LEU A 87 1.60 -16.33 3.08
C LEU A 87 0.59 -15.22 2.79
N GLN A 88 0.71 -14.08 3.48
CA GLN A 88 -0.16 -12.92 3.23
C GLN A 88 -0.01 -12.41 1.79
N ASN A 89 1.21 -12.32 1.25
CA ASN A 89 1.42 -11.93 -0.14
C ASN A 89 0.77 -12.93 -1.10
N ALA A 90 0.95 -14.23 -0.89
CA ALA A 90 0.32 -15.27 -1.69
C ALA A 90 -1.22 -15.17 -1.67
N GLU A 91 -1.82 -14.96 -0.48
CA GLU A 91 -3.25 -14.75 -0.32
C GLU A 91 -3.74 -13.48 -1.04
N LEU A 92 -3.00 -12.37 -0.94
CA LEU A 92 -3.31 -11.13 -1.63
C LEU A 92 -3.27 -11.31 -3.15
N HIS A 93 -2.24 -11.99 -3.67
CA HIS A 93 -2.14 -12.33 -5.08
C HIS A 93 -3.31 -13.22 -5.53
N ALA A 94 -3.67 -14.24 -4.75
CA ALA A 94 -4.81 -15.10 -5.04
C ALA A 94 -6.13 -14.31 -5.08
N LYS A 95 -6.33 -13.39 -4.13
CA LYS A 95 -7.51 -12.52 -4.06
C LYS A 95 -7.57 -11.55 -5.24
N ILE A 96 -6.45 -10.94 -5.62
CA ILE A 96 -6.36 -10.09 -6.81
C ILE A 96 -6.72 -10.89 -8.06
N ASN A 97 -6.19 -12.10 -8.21
CA ASN A 97 -6.50 -12.98 -9.33
C ASN A 97 -7.99 -13.36 -9.37
N LEU A 98 -8.60 -13.64 -8.22
CA LEU A 98 -10.04 -13.89 -8.11
C LEU A 98 -10.87 -12.67 -8.51
N ILE A 99 -10.47 -11.46 -8.08
CA ILE A 99 -11.12 -10.20 -8.46
C ILE A 99 -11.02 -9.98 -9.98
N LYS A 100 -9.82 -10.15 -10.56
CA LYS A 100 -9.61 -10.06 -12.02
C LYS A 100 -10.50 -11.04 -12.78
N LYS A 101 -10.54 -12.31 -12.35
CA LYS A 101 -11.43 -13.35 -12.93
C LYS A 101 -12.92 -13.04 -12.76
N ARG A 102 -13.31 -12.38 -11.67
CA ARG A 102 -14.69 -11.92 -11.47
C ARG A 102 -15.05 -10.77 -12.40
N LEU A 103 -14.13 -9.84 -12.63
CA LEU A 103 -14.33 -8.70 -13.54
C LEU A 103 -14.45 -9.15 -15.01
N THR A 104 -13.80 -10.25 -15.38
CA THR A 104 -13.98 -10.85 -16.71
C THR A 104 -15.33 -11.54 -16.92
N LYS A 105 -16.16 -11.69 -15.87
CA LYS A 105 -17.54 -12.17 -16.06
C LYS A 105 -18.32 -11.09 -16.81
N SER A 106 -19.03 -11.51 -17.85
CA SER A 106 -19.71 -10.66 -18.83
C SER A 106 -20.45 -9.49 -18.19
N THR A 107 -19.90 -8.28 -18.31
CA THR A 107 -20.66 -7.05 -18.07
C THR A 107 -21.80 -7.01 -19.07
N THR A 108 -23.03 -7.09 -18.59
CA THR A 108 -24.22 -6.90 -19.42
C THR A 108 -24.23 -5.46 -19.92
N LEU A 109 -23.94 -5.29 -21.21
CA LEU A 109 -24.07 -4.00 -21.87
C LEU A 109 -25.56 -3.72 -22.01
N THR A 110 -26.08 -2.83 -21.18
CA THR A 110 -27.43 -2.29 -21.36
C THR A 110 -27.41 -1.43 -22.63
N THR A 111 -27.83 -2.00 -23.75
CA THR A 111 -28.07 -1.28 -25.00
C THR A 111 -29.37 -0.49 -24.83
N GLN A 112 -29.32 0.56 -24.03
CA GLN A 112 -30.43 1.44 -23.75
C GLN A 112 -30.66 2.32 -24.98
N GLU A 113 -31.29 1.76 -26.02
CA GLU A 113 -31.92 2.55 -27.07
C GLU A 113 -33.42 2.59 -26.75
N GLY A 114 -33.80 3.58 -25.94
CA GLY A 114 -35.17 4.06 -25.75
C GLY A 114 -36.05 3.22 -24.82
N ASP A 115 -36.75 3.89 -23.91
CA ASP A 115 -37.90 3.37 -23.13
C ASP A 115 -39.09 2.91 -24.00
N ASN A 116 -38.90 2.73 -25.31
CA ASN A 116 -39.93 2.45 -26.28
C ASN A 116 -39.70 1.08 -26.91
N TRP A 117 -39.71 0.04 -26.07
CA TRP A 117 -39.67 -1.34 -26.52
C TRP A 117 -41.03 -1.72 -27.13
N HIS A 118 -41.09 -1.85 -28.46
CA HIS A 118 -42.32 -2.20 -29.20
C HIS A 118 -42.46 -3.70 -29.51
N GLY A 119 -41.73 -4.59 -28.82
CA GLY A 119 -41.87 -6.04 -28.99
C GLY A 119 -41.32 -6.63 -30.30
N GLY A 120 -40.49 -5.88 -31.04
CA GLY A 120 -39.83 -6.35 -32.27
C GLY A 120 -38.41 -6.90 -32.05
N ALA A 121 -37.89 -7.65 -33.03
CA ALA A 121 -36.49 -8.09 -33.02
C ALA A 121 -35.53 -6.89 -33.15
N VAL A 122 -34.61 -6.74 -32.18
CA VAL A 122 -33.60 -5.67 -32.19
C VAL A 122 -32.31 -6.19 -32.84
N PHE A 123 -31.97 -5.64 -34.01
CA PHE A 123 -30.70 -5.91 -34.67
C PHE A 123 -29.57 -5.08 -34.05
N TYR A 124 -28.61 -5.77 -33.44
CA TYR A 124 -27.38 -5.16 -32.94
C TYR A 124 -26.30 -5.16 -34.02
N SER A 125 -26.11 -4.02 -34.69
CA SER A 125 -24.98 -3.85 -35.60
C SER A 125 -23.67 -3.70 -34.81
N PRO A 126 -22.51 -4.08 -35.38
CA PRO A 126 -21.20 -3.94 -34.72
C PRO A 126 -20.94 -2.51 -34.20
N ARG A 127 -21.40 -1.50 -34.94
CA ARG A 127 -21.28 -0.08 -34.57
C ARG A 127 -22.06 0.25 -33.29
N LYS A 128 -23.28 -0.28 -33.12
CA LYS A 128 -24.08 -0.06 -31.89
C LYS A 128 -23.44 -0.70 -30.67
N LEU A 129 -22.87 -1.91 -30.83
CA LEU A 129 -22.13 -2.58 -29.76
C LEU A 129 -20.88 -1.79 -29.37
N ALA A 130 -20.15 -1.25 -30.33
CA ALA A 130 -18.99 -0.39 -30.07
C ALA A 130 -19.38 0.87 -29.28
N SER A 131 -20.48 1.54 -29.65
CA SER A 131 -21.00 2.70 -28.91
C SER A 131 -21.43 2.35 -27.48
N ALA A 132 -22.10 1.22 -27.27
CA ALA A 132 -22.48 0.78 -25.92
C ALA A 132 -21.25 0.47 -25.04
N ARG A 133 -20.21 -0.15 -25.62
CA ARG A 133 -18.93 -0.36 -24.94
C ARG A 133 -18.23 0.94 -24.59
N ALA A 134 -18.20 1.89 -25.52
CA ALA A 134 -17.57 3.20 -25.30
C ALA A 134 -18.26 3.98 -24.17
N ARG A 135 -19.60 3.97 -24.12
CA ARG A 135 -20.36 4.57 -23.01
C ARG A 135 -20.02 3.93 -21.66
N LYS A 136 -20.00 2.59 -21.61
CA LYS A 136 -19.64 1.87 -20.38
C LYS A 136 -18.19 2.10 -19.95
N ALA A 137 -17.26 2.24 -20.88
CA ALA A 137 -15.89 2.64 -20.58
C ALA A 137 -15.84 4.04 -19.96
N ALA A 138 -16.54 5.02 -20.58
CA ALA A 138 -16.63 6.38 -20.05
C ALA A 138 -17.25 6.42 -18.64
N GLU A 139 -18.35 5.68 -18.39
CA GLU A 139 -18.94 5.59 -17.05
C GLU A 139 -17.95 5.04 -15.99
N LEU A 140 -17.12 4.05 -16.37
CA LEU A 140 -16.11 3.48 -15.48
C LEU A 140 -14.97 4.45 -15.21
N ASP A 141 -14.51 5.17 -16.25
CA ASP A 141 -13.46 6.18 -16.13
C ASP A 141 -13.93 7.35 -15.24
N GLU A 142 -15.15 7.86 -15.46
CA GLU A 142 -15.77 8.88 -14.61
C GLU A 142 -15.90 8.41 -13.15
N ALA A 143 -16.32 7.16 -12.93
CA ALA A 143 -16.39 6.59 -11.58
C ALA A 143 -15.00 6.49 -10.92
N ALA A 144 -13.97 6.12 -11.65
CA ALA A 144 -12.59 6.08 -11.16
C ALA A 144 -12.07 7.48 -10.80
N GLU A 145 -12.32 8.47 -11.64
CA GLU A 145 -11.99 9.88 -11.35
C GLU A 145 -12.70 10.39 -10.10
N LEU A 146 -13.98 10.05 -9.91
CA LEU A 146 -14.73 10.41 -8.69
C LEU A 146 -14.13 9.77 -7.43
N GLN A 147 -13.63 8.54 -7.51
CA GLN A 147 -12.93 7.92 -6.38
C GLN A 147 -11.61 8.64 -6.08
N LEU A 148 -10.82 8.97 -7.11
CA LEU A 148 -9.58 9.75 -6.96
C LEU A 148 -9.83 11.15 -6.39
N LYS A 149 -10.92 11.81 -6.78
CA LYS A 149 -11.34 13.09 -6.17
C LYS A 149 -11.66 12.91 -4.68
N LYS A 150 -12.45 11.88 -4.33
CA LYS A 150 -12.77 11.58 -2.92
C LYS A 150 -11.54 11.27 -2.07
N THR A 151 -10.52 10.58 -2.60
CA THR A 151 -9.28 10.32 -1.86
C THR A 151 -8.48 11.61 -1.66
N ARG A 152 -8.33 12.43 -2.71
CA ARG A 152 -7.69 13.75 -2.62
C ARG A 152 -8.40 14.66 -1.61
N ASP A 153 -9.72 14.69 -1.61
CA ASP A 153 -10.51 15.47 -0.66
C ASP A 153 -10.30 15.00 0.79
N ARG A 154 -10.17 13.67 1.00
CA ARG A 154 -9.85 13.11 2.33
C ARG A 154 -8.46 13.49 2.79
N GLU A 155 -7.47 13.43 1.89
CA GLU A 155 -6.08 13.82 2.17
C GLU A 155 -5.98 15.31 2.49
N ALA A 156 -6.65 16.17 1.71
CA ALA A 156 -6.69 17.62 1.96
C ALA A 156 -7.28 17.93 3.34
N ARG A 157 -8.43 17.30 3.69
CA ARG A 157 -9.05 17.46 5.01
C ARG A 157 -8.15 16.98 6.14
N ALA A 158 -7.43 15.87 5.95
CA ALA A 158 -6.49 15.36 6.94
C ALA A 158 -5.31 16.33 7.14
N ALA A 159 -4.77 16.91 6.06
CA ALA A 159 -3.71 17.90 6.11
C ALA A 159 -4.15 19.20 6.82
N GLU A 160 -5.34 19.70 6.50
CA GLU A 160 -5.91 20.88 7.18
C GLU A 160 -6.11 20.63 8.68
N ALA A 161 -6.61 19.45 9.06
CA ALA A 161 -6.77 19.07 10.46
C ALA A 161 -5.42 18.98 11.19
N ALA A 162 -4.39 18.44 10.53
CA ALA A 162 -3.03 18.38 11.08
C ALA A 162 -2.44 19.78 11.27
N HIS A 163 -2.56 20.65 10.28
CA HIS A 163 -2.08 22.04 10.37
C HIS A 163 -2.80 22.82 11.47
N LYS A 164 -4.12 22.62 11.62
CA LYS A 164 -4.89 23.22 12.71
C LYS A 164 -4.40 22.76 14.09
N LYS A 165 -4.07 21.47 14.25
CA LYS A 165 -3.49 20.94 15.50
C LYS A 165 -2.13 21.56 15.79
N GLN A 166 -1.25 21.63 14.79
CA GLN A 166 0.06 22.28 14.93
C GLN A 166 -0.07 23.74 15.37
N ASN A 167 -1.01 24.50 14.78
CA ASN A 167 -1.27 25.88 15.17
C ASN A 167 -1.79 26.00 16.61
N GLN A 168 -2.66 25.08 17.04
CA GLN A 168 -3.15 25.05 18.43
C GLN A 168 -2.03 24.72 19.43
N GLU A 169 -1.15 23.78 19.09
CA GLU A 169 0.01 23.43 19.91
C GLU A 169 1.00 24.60 20.00
N ALA A 170 1.32 25.24 18.88
CA ALA A 170 2.17 26.43 18.84
C ALA A 170 1.58 27.58 19.67
N ALA A 171 0.26 27.80 19.60
CA ALA A 171 -0.41 28.81 20.42
C ALA A 171 -0.33 28.48 21.93
N LYS A 172 -0.50 27.22 22.32
CA LYS A 172 -0.34 26.79 23.72
C LYS A 172 1.09 27.01 24.21
N VAL A 173 2.09 26.64 23.40
CA VAL A 173 3.51 26.85 23.74
C VAL A 173 3.82 28.35 23.87
N ALA A 174 3.34 29.19 22.94
CA ALA A 174 3.52 30.63 23.02
C ALA A 174 2.89 31.23 24.30
N GLN A 175 1.70 30.76 24.69
CA GLN A 175 1.06 31.18 25.94
C GLN A 175 1.88 30.77 27.18
N GLN A 176 2.42 29.55 27.21
CA GLN A 176 3.29 29.09 28.30
C GLN A 176 4.55 29.95 28.39
N GLN A 177 5.21 30.22 27.27
CA GLN A 177 6.38 31.09 27.23
C GLN A 177 6.06 32.52 27.70
N ALA A 178 4.91 33.08 27.32
CA ALA A 178 4.47 34.40 27.76
C ALA A 178 4.12 34.45 29.26
N ARG A 179 3.64 33.35 29.86
CA ARG A 179 3.46 33.24 31.31
C ARG A 179 4.80 33.23 32.03
N ILE A 180 5.75 32.39 31.57
CA ILE A 180 7.09 32.30 32.17
C ILE A 180 7.82 33.66 32.11
N LYS A 181 7.73 34.39 30.99
CA LYS A 181 8.31 35.74 30.88
C LYS A 181 7.69 36.71 31.89
N ARG A 182 6.35 36.76 31.98
CA ARG A 182 5.65 37.61 32.96
C ARG A 182 6.03 37.27 34.40
N ASP A 183 6.12 36.00 34.75
CA ASP A 183 6.50 35.57 36.11
C ASP A 183 7.95 35.97 36.43
N ARG A 184 8.87 35.88 35.46
CA ARG A 184 10.25 36.35 35.60
C ARG A 184 10.32 37.87 35.79
N GLU A 185 9.61 38.63 34.96
CA GLU A 185 9.54 40.10 35.08
C GLU A 185 8.94 40.53 36.43
N GLN A 186 7.89 39.84 36.90
CA GLN A 186 7.31 40.11 38.22
C GLN A 186 8.29 39.81 39.36
N LYS A 187 9.04 38.70 39.29
CA LYS A 187 10.09 38.38 40.26
C LYS A 187 11.20 39.43 40.28
N GLN A 188 11.70 39.84 39.11
CA GLN A 188 12.71 40.90 39.00
C GLN A 188 12.20 42.22 39.60
N ARG A 189 10.97 42.65 39.26
CA ARG A 189 10.38 43.86 39.85
C ARG A 189 10.16 43.75 41.36
N ALA A 190 9.88 42.56 41.88
CA ALA A 190 9.73 42.34 43.31
C ALA A 190 11.10 42.41 44.03
N GLU A 191 12.14 41.84 43.43
CA GLU A 191 13.52 41.91 43.92
C GLU A 191 14.06 43.34 43.90
N GLU A 192 13.84 44.09 42.82
CA GLU A 192 14.20 45.52 42.73
C GLU A 192 13.52 46.35 43.82
N ARG A 193 12.20 46.21 43.99
CA ARG A 193 11.46 46.90 45.07
C ARG A 193 11.92 46.47 46.46
N ALA A 194 12.30 45.21 46.66
CA ALA A 194 12.83 44.72 47.92
C ALA A 194 14.21 45.34 48.22
N ALA A 195 15.08 45.43 47.21
CA ALA A 195 16.39 46.08 47.32
C ALA A 195 16.26 47.59 47.61
N GLU A 196 15.36 48.30 46.94
CA GLU A 196 15.07 49.71 47.21
C GLU A 196 14.59 49.93 48.65
N ARG A 197 13.67 49.07 49.13
CA ARG A 197 13.18 49.12 50.52
C ARG A 197 14.31 48.85 51.53
N ALA A 198 15.22 47.92 51.22
CA ALA A 198 16.36 47.61 52.08
C ALA A 198 17.36 48.78 52.16
N LEU A 199 17.68 49.42 51.02
CA LEU A 199 18.51 50.62 50.96
C LEU A 199 17.89 51.77 51.76
N LYS A 200 16.59 51.99 51.61
CA LYS A 200 15.88 53.04 52.35
C LYS A 200 15.89 52.80 53.87
N LYS A 201 15.79 51.53 54.31
CA LYS A 201 15.96 51.17 55.74
C LYS A 201 17.38 51.44 56.24
N GLN A 202 18.41 51.11 55.47
CA GLN A 202 19.80 51.40 55.84
C GLN A 202 20.07 52.91 55.97
N GLN A 203 19.52 53.72 55.05
CA GLN A 203 19.60 55.19 55.14
C GLN A 203 18.89 55.75 56.38
N GLN A 204 17.74 55.20 56.75
CA GLN A 204 17.04 55.61 57.97
C GLN A 204 17.81 55.24 59.25
N GLN A 205 18.46 54.08 59.28
CA GLN A 205 19.28 53.63 60.42
C GLN A 205 20.57 54.46 60.56
N ALA A 206 21.21 54.84 59.45
CA ALA A 206 22.39 55.71 59.48
C ALA A 206 22.09 57.16 59.93
N ALA A 207 20.83 57.60 59.80
CA ALA A 207 20.37 58.92 60.26
C ALA A 207 19.88 58.93 61.72
N THR A 208 19.80 57.78 62.39
CA THR A 208 19.35 57.66 63.79
C THR A 208 20.47 57.36 64.81
N THR A 209 21.74 57.36 64.37
CA THR A 209 22.95 57.40 65.20
C THR A 209 23.61 58.76 65.12
#